data_AF-K5W7B3-F1
#
_entry.id   AF-K5W7B3-F1
#
_cell.length_a   1.000
_cell.length_b   1.000
_cell.length_c   1.000
_cell.angle_alpha   90.00
_cell.angle_beta   90.00
_cell.angle_gamma   90.00
#
_symmetry.space_group_name_H-M   'P 1'
#
loop_
_entity.id
_entity.type
_entity.pdbx_description
1 polymer ?
#
loop_
_entity_poly.entity_id
_entity_poly.type
_entity_poly.pdbx_seq_one_letter_code
_entity_poly.pdbx_strand_id
1 'polypeptide(L)'
;MLLGQAESGKSTLQKQFQLYYASHSLDREKPLWRPIVYSNILKALRMLMDELDRRYGSGTSSPGSTPGTSSILGSSPASSDPLSSAESAYPLELFPLLPTLQSVVAQEDALASELSGGVKVSGGRSGVYVRAGWQALITPNRAWPLTDIRDAANRPTAVTNQVAGSLLQAQGVIAQFWTHPLVRQLVASQRVRLEEPAAFFLDNIHRIVQADYSPSTDDILHVRLQTLGVTEHSFDIDIGGVRFNWLLYDVGGARGQRHAWVPYFEDATAIIFLAPMSAFDQYLEEDPRTNRIDDSLQLFTTICQNKLLAKAALVLMLNKADLLRKKLEAGIRVRKYISSYGDRPNTYDEVSEYFRAHFIQTHRRKDVWHRVLYTHFTSMLDIKATQSIIISVGEAIMRQHLASVGLS
;
A
#
# COMPACT_ATOMS: atom_id res chain seq x y z
N MET A 1 -18.35 0.25 -5.17
CA MET A 1 -17.22 -0.72 -5.12
C MET A 1 -15.91 -0.04 -5.47
N LEU A 2 -14.82 -0.36 -4.76
CA LEU A 2 -13.48 0.16 -4.99
C LEU A 2 -12.70 -0.76 -5.92
N LEU A 3 -12.22 -0.26 -7.06
CA LEU A 3 -11.41 -1.01 -8.02
C LEU A 3 -10.07 -0.32 -8.27
N GLY A 4 -9.09 -1.08 -8.76
CA GLY A 4 -7.76 -0.57 -9.08
C GLY A 4 -6.68 -1.58 -8.74
N GLN A 5 -5.48 -1.37 -9.26
CA GLN A 5 -4.32 -2.24 -9.04
C GLN A 5 -3.97 -2.42 -7.56
N ALA A 6 -3.13 -3.39 -7.23
CA ALA A 6 -2.51 -3.47 -5.91
C ALA A 6 -1.85 -2.12 -5.56
N GLU A 7 -1.92 -1.72 -4.28
CA GLU A 7 -1.29 -0.48 -3.76
C GLU A 7 -1.75 0.85 -4.41
N SER A 8 -2.87 0.83 -5.14
CA SER A 8 -3.49 2.05 -5.71
C SER A 8 -4.08 2.99 -4.66
N GLY A 9 -4.19 2.56 -3.40
CA GLY A 9 -4.77 3.33 -2.29
C GLY A 9 -6.21 2.95 -1.91
N LYS A 10 -6.74 1.83 -2.40
CA LYS A 10 -8.13 1.39 -2.11
C LYS A 10 -8.42 1.29 -0.63
N SER A 11 -7.59 0.55 0.11
CA SER A 11 -7.76 0.37 1.55
C SER A 11 -7.55 1.68 2.32
N THR A 12 -6.73 2.60 1.82
CA THR A 12 -6.60 3.96 2.40
C THR A 12 -7.88 4.78 2.17
N LEU A 13 -8.47 4.71 0.97
CA LEU A 13 -9.76 5.34 0.70
C LEU A 13 -10.87 4.74 1.59
N GLN A 14 -10.90 3.42 1.74
CA GLN A 14 -11.83 2.74 2.64
C GLN A 14 -11.71 3.25 4.08
N LYS A 15 -10.48 3.45 4.59
CA LYS A 15 -10.24 4.08 5.90
C LYS A 15 -10.72 5.53 5.95
N GLN A 16 -10.63 6.30 4.86
CA GLN A 16 -11.19 7.66 4.79
C GLN A 16 -12.73 7.64 4.89
N PHE A 17 -13.39 6.66 4.27
CA PHE A 17 -14.84 6.45 4.46
C PHE A 17 -15.16 6.12 5.93
N GLN A 18 -14.39 5.24 6.57
CA GLN A 18 -14.54 4.95 8.01
C GLN A 18 -14.32 6.20 8.87
N LEU A 19 -13.28 6.97 8.60
CA LEU A 19 -12.96 8.18 9.34
C LEU A 19 -14.08 9.22 9.24
N TYR A 20 -14.73 9.33 8.07
CA TYR A 20 -15.78 10.32 7.85
C TYR A 20 -17.16 9.86 8.38
N TYR A 21 -17.59 8.64 8.04
CA TYR A 21 -18.94 8.15 8.37
C TYR A 21 -19.02 7.33 9.67
N ALA A 22 -17.89 6.84 10.19
CA ALA A 22 -17.84 5.93 11.34
C ALA A 22 -16.68 6.26 12.30
N SER A 23 -16.37 7.56 12.49
CA SER A 23 -15.25 8.04 13.32
C SER A 23 -15.24 7.45 14.73
N HIS A 24 -16.41 7.35 15.38
CA HIS A 24 -16.55 6.78 16.71
C HIS A 24 -16.19 5.28 16.79
N SER A 25 -16.41 4.52 15.71
CA SER A 25 -15.95 3.12 15.63
C SER A 25 -14.44 3.06 15.53
N LEU A 26 -13.87 3.92 14.67
CA LEU A 26 -12.43 3.97 14.45
C LEU A 26 -11.66 4.31 15.73
N ASP A 27 -12.18 5.24 16.55
CA ASP A 27 -11.58 5.60 17.84
C ASP A 27 -11.49 4.41 18.81
N ARG A 28 -12.51 3.55 18.83
CA ARG A 28 -12.51 2.33 19.64
C ARG A 28 -11.56 1.26 19.10
N GLU A 29 -11.36 1.24 17.79
CA GLU A 29 -10.47 0.31 17.11
C GLU A 29 -9.00 0.73 17.16
N LYS A 30 -8.66 1.98 17.50
CA LYS A 30 -7.28 2.50 17.55
C LYS A 30 -6.26 1.55 18.20
N PRO A 31 -6.50 0.98 19.40
CA PRO A 31 -5.56 0.06 20.03
C PRO A 31 -5.28 -1.20 19.19
N LEU A 32 -6.23 -1.63 18.37
CA LEU A 32 -6.15 -2.84 17.54
C LEU A 32 -5.21 -2.66 16.35
N TRP A 33 -4.93 -1.41 15.95
CA TRP A 33 -4.00 -1.09 14.86
C TRP A 33 -2.53 -1.13 15.30
N ARG A 34 -2.26 -1.09 16.60
CA ARG A 34 -0.92 -1.08 17.18
C ARG A 34 -0.03 -2.23 16.69
N PRO A 35 -0.44 -3.51 16.76
CA PRO A 35 0.39 -4.61 16.26
C PRO A 35 0.67 -4.52 14.75
N ILE A 36 -0.24 -3.93 13.98
CA ILE A 36 -0.05 -3.78 12.54
C ILE A 36 1.00 -2.70 12.24
N VAL A 37 0.98 -1.59 12.99
CA VAL A 37 2.03 -0.56 12.93
C VAL A 37 3.39 -1.19 13.21
N TYR A 38 3.51 -2.00 14.27
CA TYR A 38 4.75 -2.70 14.58
C TYR A 38 5.18 -3.65 13.47
N SER A 39 4.26 -4.42 12.90
CA SER A 39 4.58 -5.27 11.75
C SER A 39 5.10 -4.47 10.55
N ASN A 40 4.53 -3.30 10.27
CA ASN A 40 5.00 -2.44 9.18
C ASN A 40 6.44 -1.95 9.44
N ILE A 41 6.79 -1.63 10.69
CA ILE A 41 8.15 -1.26 11.11
C ILE A 41 9.11 -2.45 10.96
N LEU A 42 8.76 -3.63 11.47
CA LEU A 42 9.61 -4.82 11.41
C LEU A 42 9.92 -5.20 9.96
N LYS A 43 8.89 -5.20 9.10
CA LYS A 43 9.05 -5.46 7.68
C LYS A 43 9.97 -4.44 7.00
N ALA A 44 9.82 -3.15 7.35
CA ALA A 44 10.68 -2.08 6.82
C ALA A 44 12.16 -2.30 7.18
N LEU A 45 12.42 -2.63 8.46
CA LEU A 45 13.77 -2.92 8.94
C LEU A 45 14.37 -4.14 8.23
N ARG A 46 13.61 -5.24 8.13
CA ARG A 46 14.04 -6.43 7.40
C ARG A 46 14.42 -6.11 5.95
N MET A 47 13.56 -5.40 5.23
CA MET A 47 13.82 -5.03 3.83
C MET A 47 15.07 -4.18 3.65
N LEU A 48 15.37 -3.28 4.59
CA LEU A 48 16.58 -2.47 4.58
C LEU A 48 17.83 -3.33 4.86
N MET A 49 17.75 -4.22 5.83
CA MET A 49 18.85 -5.12 6.20
C MET A 49 19.16 -6.12 5.09
N ASP A 50 18.14 -6.77 4.52
CA ASP A 50 18.30 -7.71 3.42
C ASP A 50 19.02 -7.06 2.21
N GLU A 51 18.72 -5.79 1.90
CA GLU A 51 19.42 -5.07 0.82
C GLU A 51 20.87 -4.74 1.19
N LEU A 52 21.15 -4.33 2.43
CA LEU A 52 22.51 -4.07 2.88
C LEU A 52 23.37 -5.34 2.78
N ASP A 53 22.84 -6.47 3.26
CA ASP A 53 23.51 -7.77 3.19
C ASP A 53 23.72 -8.22 1.75
N ARG A 54 22.73 -8.02 0.87
CA ARG A 54 22.87 -8.31 -0.56
C ARG A 54 24.00 -7.52 -1.23
N ARG A 55 24.29 -6.31 -0.77
CA ARG A 55 25.32 -5.44 -1.38
C ARG A 55 26.69 -5.61 -0.79
N TYR A 56 26.76 -5.71 0.53
CA TYR A 56 28.01 -5.61 1.27
C TYR A 56 28.38 -6.92 1.98
N GLY A 57 27.46 -7.89 2.06
CA GLY A 57 27.67 -9.18 2.71
C GLY A 57 28.63 -10.11 1.97
N SER A 58 28.97 -9.82 0.71
CA SER A 58 29.98 -10.58 -0.05
C SER A 58 31.43 -10.29 0.35
N GLY A 59 31.68 -9.36 1.29
CA GLY A 59 33.01 -9.02 1.78
C GLY A 59 33.52 -9.86 2.97
N THR A 60 32.70 -10.72 3.57
CA THR A 60 33.08 -11.54 4.73
C THR A 60 33.19 -13.02 4.36
N SER A 61 34.15 -13.37 3.50
CA SER A 61 34.69 -14.73 3.45
C SER A 61 35.93 -14.81 4.36
N SER A 62 35.88 -15.66 5.37
CA SER A 62 36.89 -15.88 6.41
C SER A 62 38.34 -15.98 5.93
N PRO A 63 39.33 -15.54 6.72
CA PRO A 63 40.74 -15.81 6.47
C PRO A 63 41.07 -17.24 6.93
N GLY A 64 41.20 -18.17 5.99
CA GLY A 64 41.58 -19.54 6.34
C GLY A 64 41.36 -20.57 5.25
N SER A 65 42.13 -20.51 4.16
CA SER A 65 42.52 -21.72 3.42
C SER A 65 43.77 -21.42 2.58
N THR A 66 44.79 -22.22 2.80
CA THR A 66 46.07 -22.24 2.09
C THR A 66 45.92 -22.63 0.60
N PRO A 67 46.93 -22.32 -0.24
CA PRO A 67 46.81 -22.37 -1.70
C PRO A 67 46.96 -23.79 -2.25
N GLY A 68 46.08 -24.15 -3.19
CA GLY A 68 46.14 -25.42 -3.93
C GLY A 68 45.68 -25.26 -5.38
N THR A 69 46.64 -25.04 -6.27
CA THR A 69 46.75 -25.49 -7.67
C THR A 69 45.50 -25.61 -8.58
N SER A 70 45.45 -24.69 -9.56
CA SER A 70 45.20 -24.88 -11.01
C SER A 70 43.94 -25.62 -11.52
N SER A 71 43.11 -24.91 -12.30
CA SER A 71 42.89 -25.24 -13.73
C SER A 71 42.10 -24.15 -14.46
N ILE A 72 42.43 -24.02 -15.74
CA ILE A 72 42.06 -22.99 -16.72
C ILE A 72 40.79 -23.42 -17.46
N LEU A 73 39.90 -22.47 -17.82
CA LEU A 73 39.29 -22.26 -19.15
C LEU A 73 37.94 -21.50 -19.06
N GLY A 74 37.79 -20.45 -19.89
CA GLY A 74 36.47 -19.95 -20.32
C GLY A 74 36.23 -18.44 -20.20
N SER A 75 36.79 -17.67 -21.12
CA SER A 75 36.61 -16.22 -21.30
C SER A 75 35.37 -15.82 -22.11
N SER A 76 34.66 -14.73 -21.73
CA SER A 76 34.14 -13.61 -22.57
C SER A 76 32.98 -12.83 -21.89
N PRO A 77 32.69 -11.55 -22.21
CA PRO A 77 33.15 -10.42 -21.41
C PRO A 77 32.00 -9.65 -20.72
N ALA A 78 32.33 -9.04 -19.59
CA ALA A 78 31.48 -8.12 -18.85
C ALA A 78 31.42 -6.74 -19.54
N SER A 79 30.22 -6.18 -19.64
CA SER A 79 30.00 -4.75 -19.82
C SER A 79 30.45 -4.02 -18.55
N SER A 80 31.55 -3.29 -18.64
CA SER A 80 32.15 -2.54 -17.54
C SER A 80 31.39 -1.23 -17.28
N ASP A 81 30.61 -1.20 -16.20
CA ASP A 81 30.21 0.05 -15.52
C ASP A 81 31.44 0.62 -14.77
N PRO A 82 31.89 1.84 -15.05
CA PRO A 82 33.13 2.38 -14.49
C PRO A 82 32.91 3.06 -13.13
N LEU A 83 32.38 2.33 -12.14
CA LEU A 83 32.13 2.88 -10.78
C LEU A 83 32.38 1.91 -9.61
N SER A 84 32.91 0.69 -9.81
CA SER A 84 32.83 -0.38 -8.78
C SER A 84 34.10 -0.70 -7.97
N SER A 85 35.08 0.21 -7.82
CA SER A 85 36.33 -0.12 -7.14
C SER A 85 36.54 0.48 -5.73
N ALA A 86 35.51 1.05 -5.10
CA ALA A 86 35.66 1.71 -3.77
C ALA A 86 34.65 1.32 -2.67
N GLU A 87 33.57 0.57 -2.95
CA GLU A 87 32.49 0.32 -1.96
C GLU A 87 32.34 -1.17 -1.57
N SER A 88 33.43 -1.92 -1.41
CA SER A 88 33.37 -3.38 -1.21
C SER A 88 33.36 -3.86 0.24
N ALA A 89 33.36 -2.97 1.23
CA ALA A 89 33.36 -3.34 2.65
C ALA A 89 32.04 -2.96 3.31
N TYR A 90 31.49 -3.88 4.11
CA TYR A 90 30.35 -3.60 4.96
C TYR A 90 30.70 -2.46 5.93
N PRO A 91 29.85 -1.44 6.10
CA PRO A 91 30.18 -0.29 6.91
C PRO A 91 30.45 -0.71 8.35
N LEU A 92 31.66 -0.49 8.85
CA LEU A 92 32.07 -0.85 10.22
C LEU A 92 31.15 -0.23 11.28
N GLU A 93 30.56 0.92 10.97
CA GLU A 93 29.62 1.65 11.83
C GLU A 93 28.25 0.98 11.97
N LEU A 94 27.84 0.14 11.01
CA LEU A 94 26.56 -0.57 11.04
C LEU A 94 26.64 -1.92 11.76
N PHE A 95 27.81 -2.59 11.73
CA PHE A 95 28.03 -3.87 12.42
C PHE A 95 27.55 -3.92 13.87
N PRO A 96 27.82 -2.94 14.75
CA PRO A 96 27.36 -2.99 16.14
C PRO A 96 25.83 -2.92 16.26
N LEU A 97 25.13 -2.38 15.26
CA LEU A 97 23.67 -2.22 15.27
C LEU A 97 22.96 -3.52 14.84
N LEU A 98 23.59 -4.31 13.97
CA LEU A 98 22.97 -5.48 13.33
C LEU A 98 22.41 -6.52 14.32
N PRO A 99 23.11 -6.95 15.38
CA PRO A 99 22.59 -8.00 16.27
C PRO A 99 21.27 -7.59 16.93
N THR A 100 21.17 -6.33 17.37
CA THR A 100 19.95 -5.80 17.96
C THR A 100 18.83 -5.71 16.93
N LEU A 101 19.11 -5.23 15.71
CA LEU A 101 18.11 -5.16 14.64
C LEU A 101 17.64 -6.55 14.19
N GLN A 102 18.55 -7.51 14.06
CA GLN A 102 18.24 -8.91 13.74
C GLN A 102 17.34 -9.54 14.80
N SER A 103 17.63 -9.30 16.09
CA SER A 103 16.78 -9.78 17.19
C SER A 103 15.36 -9.20 17.15
N VAL A 104 15.22 -7.94 16.75
CA VAL A 104 13.91 -7.27 16.62
C VAL A 104 13.16 -7.81 15.40
N VAL A 105 13.83 -7.90 14.25
CA VAL A 105 13.27 -8.41 12.99
C VAL A 105 12.85 -9.88 13.09
N ALA A 106 13.57 -10.70 13.87
CA ALA A 106 13.22 -12.11 14.09
C ALA A 106 11.82 -12.32 14.68
N GLN A 107 11.21 -11.29 15.27
CA GLN A 107 9.86 -11.34 15.82
C GLN A 107 8.75 -11.09 14.77
N GLU A 108 9.11 -10.71 13.53
CA GLU A 108 8.17 -10.39 12.46
C GLU A 108 7.21 -11.56 12.17
N ASP A 109 7.75 -12.77 12.00
CA ASP A 109 6.94 -13.95 11.67
C ASP A 109 5.99 -14.35 12.81
N ALA A 110 6.44 -14.20 14.05
CA ALA A 110 5.60 -14.48 15.23
C ALA A 110 4.44 -13.49 15.32
N LEU A 111 4.71 -12.19 15.13
CA LEU A 111 3.70 -11.15 15.11
C LEU A 111 2.74 -11.31 13.92
N ALA A 112 3.26 -11.65 12.74
CA ALA A 112 2.44 -11.92 11.57
C ALA A 112 1.52 -13.13 11.78
N SER A 113 2.00 -14.17 12.46
CA SER A 113 1.18 -15.33 12.83
C SER A 113 0.09 -14.98 13.84
N GLU A 114 0.37 -14.15 14.85
CA GLU A 114 -0.62 -13.63 15.80
C GLU A 114 -1.71 -12.84 15.07
N LEU A 115 -1.31 -11.92 14.17
CA LEU A 115 -2.21 -11.08 13.37
C LEU A 115 -3.05 -11.87 12.36
N SER A 116 -2.48 -12.92 11.77
CA SER A 116 -3.15 -13.74 10.74
C SER A 116 -3.98 -14.88 11.33
N GLY A 117 -4.02 -15.02 12.67
CA GLY A 117 -4.69 -16.14 13.34
C GLY A 117 -4.11 -17.51 12.98
N GLY A 118 -2.80 -17.59 12.68
CA GLY A 118 -2.11 -18.84 12.34
C GLY A 118 -2.21 -19.31 10.88
N VAL A 119 -2.83 -18.54 9.98
CA VAL A 119 -2.94 -18.89 8.55
C VAL A 119 -1.67 -18.48 7.80
N LYS A 120 -0.89 -19.45 7.31
CA LYS A 120 0.22 -19.21 6.37
C LYS A 120 -0.30 -19.27 4.94
N VAL A 121 -0.17 -18.19 4.18
CA VAL A 121 -0.40 -18.20 2.72
C VAL A 121 0.86 -18.80 2.07
N SER A 122 0.73 -19.97 1.42
CA SER A 122 1.85 -20.55 0.68
C SER A 122 2.15 -19.71 -0.56
N GLY A 123 3.43 -19.40 -0.81
CA GLY A 123 3.84 -18.62 -1.99
C GLY A 123 4.94 -17.56 -1.80
N GLY A 124 5.73 -17.60 -0.73
CA GLY A 124 7.00 -16.85 -0.64
C GLY A 124 6.90 -15.33 -0.47
N ARG A 125 5.71 -14.78 -0.24
CA ARG A 125 5.53 -13.35 -0.02
C ARG A 125 5.50 -13.03 1.49
N SER A 126 6.58 -12.46 2.02
CA SER A 126 6.61 -11.93 3.38
C SER A 126 5.70 -10.70 3.51
N GLY A 127 4.68 -10.80 4.37
CA GLY A 127 3.74 -9.73 4.67
C GLY A 127 2.60 -10.23 5.55
N VAL A 128 2.00 -9.32 6.32
CA VAL A 128 0.79 -9.62 7.09
C VAL A 128 -0.40 -9.68 6.14
N TYR A 129 -1.04 -10.85 6.12
CA TYR A 129 -2.23 -11.11 5.33
C TYR A 129 -3.45 -11.05 6.20
N VAL A 130 -4.48 -10.43 5.65
CA VAL A 130 -5.65 -10.11 6.43
C VAL A 130 -6.87 -10.48 5.61
N ARG A 131 -7.65 -11.46 6.08
CA ARG A 131 -8.94 -11.85 5.49
C ARG A 131 -10.00 -10.79 5.80
N ALA A 132 -11.10 -10.82 5.03
CA ALA A 132 -12.35 -10.17 5.43
C ALA A 132 -12.69 -10.55 6.87
N GLY A 133 -12.90 -9.55 7.74
CA GLY A 133 -13.19 -9.78 9.15
C GLY A 133 -11.99 -9.96 10.07
N TRP A 134 -10.76 -9.56 9.72
CA TRP A 134 -9.70 -9.45 10.73
C TRP A 134 -10.02 -8.47 11.85
N GLN A 135 -10.76 -7.39 11.51
CA GLN A 135 -11.40 -6.53 12.49
C GLN A 135 -12.36 -7.37 13.31
N ALA A 136 -13.18 -8.26 12.73
CA ALA A 136 -14.05 -9.19 13.46
C ALA A 136 -13.30 -10.30 14.25
N LEU A 137 -12.04 -10.60 13.94
CA LEU A 137 -11.16 -11.44 14.78
C LEU A 137 -10.72 -10.69 16.06
N ILE A 138 -10.96 -9.38 16.13
CA ILE A 138 -10.52 -8.47 17.20
C ILE A 138 -11.66 -7.52 17.69
N THR A 139 -12.84 -7.52 17.06
CA THR A 139 -13.97 -6.61 17.31
C THR A 139 -15.23 -7.42 17.54
N PRO A 140 -15.94 -7.22 18.67
CA PRO A 140 -17.01 -8.10 19.14
C PRO A 140 -18.39 -7.81 18.50
N ASN A 141 -18.48 -7.15 17.34
CA ASN A 141 -19.79 -6.68 16.89
C ASN A 141 -19.98 -6.66 15.38
N ARG A 142 -20.20 -7.84 14.80
CA ARG A 142 -21.28 -8.09 13.83
C ARG A 142 -21.42 -9.60 13.58
N ALA A 143 -22.54 -10.13 14.08
CA ALA A 143 -23.12 -11.46 13.89
C ALA A 143 -22.13 -12.63 13.88
N TRP A 144 -21.94 -13.32 15.01
CA TRP A 144 -21.67 -14.77 15.23
C TRP A 144 -22.03 -15.11 16.71
N PRO A 145 -22.26 -16.38 17.10
CA PRO A 145 -22.93 -16.76 18.36
C PRO A 145 -22.24 -16.28 19.64
N LEU A 146 -23.04 -15.87 20.62
CA LEU A 146 -22.69 -15.22 21.90
C LEU A 146 -21.74 -16.00 22.85
N THR A 147 -21.32 -17.21 22.51
CA THR A 147 -20.47 -18.05 23.38
C THR A 147 -18.98 -17.73 23.26
N ASP A 148 -18.52 -17.11 22.17
CA ASP A 148 -17.08 -16.82 21.92
C ASP A 148 -16.65 -15.38 22.32
N ILE A 149 -17.57 -14.57 22.84
CA ILE A 149 -17.39 -13.11 23.07
C ILE A 149 -16.47 -12.79 24.25
N ARG A 150 -16.33 -13.68 25.24
CA ARG A 150 -15.45 -13.45 26.41
C ARG A 150 -13.97 -13.71 26.12
N ASP A 151 -13.65 -14.43 25.05
CA ASP A 151 -12.29 -14.90 24.80
C ASP A 151 -11.49 -14.01 23.83
N ALA A 152 -12.14 -13.22 22.95
CA ALA A 152 -11.44 -12.36 21.98
C ALA A 152 -10.78 -11.13 22.60
N ALA A 153 -11.41 -10.48 23.59
CA ALA A 153 -10.82 -9.37 24.34
C ALA A 153 -9.71 -9.80 25.31
N ASN A 154 -9.61 -11.12 25.57
CA ASN A 154 -8.61 -11.76 26.43
C ASN A 154 -7.57 -12.55 25.63
N ARG A 155 -7.53 -12.44 24.29
CA ARG A 155 -6.49 -13.13 23.50
C ARG A 155 -5.12 -12.55 23.87
N PRO A 156 -4.10 -13.40 24.07
CA PRO A 156 -2.82 -12.97 24.58
C PRO A 156 -2.15 -12.06 23.55
N THR A 157 -2.12 -10.75 23.81
CA THR A 157 -1.26 -9.76 23.13
C THR A 157 0.21 -9.95 23.55
N ALA A 158 0.60 -11.16 23.89
CA ALA A 158 1.90 -11.46 24.48
C ALA A 158 3.01 -11.18 23.46
N VAL A 159 2.82 -11.58 22.19
CA VAL A 159 3.80 -11.29 21.15
C VAL A 159 3.80 -9.79 20.83
N THR A 160 2.63 -9.17 20.70
CA THR A 160 2.54 -7.71 20.50
C THR A 160 3.25 -6.91 21.60
N ASN A 161 3.07 -7.28 22.88
CA ASN A 161 3.70 -6.60 24.01
C ASN A 161 5.20 -6.89 24.09
N GLN A 162 5.62 -8.11 23.74
CA GLN A 162 7.03 -8.47 23.61
C GLN A 162 7.70 -7.63 22.52
N VAL A 163 7.08 -7.51 21.35
CA VAL A 163 7.56 -6.67 20.24
C VAL A 163 7.63 -5.21 20.66
N ALA A 164 6.62 -4.69 21.37
CA ALA A 164 6.64 -3.33 21.89
C ALA A 164 7.87 -3.10 22.80
N GLY A 165 8.14 -4.03 23.72
CA GLY A 165 9.31 -3.98 24.60
C GLY A 165 10.64 -4.04 23.85
N SER A 166 10.76 -4.93 22.86
CA SER A 166 11.96 -5.04 22.02
C SER A 166 12.18 -3.80 21.15
N LEU A 167 11.13 -3.23 20.56
CA LEU A 167 11.20 -1.98 19.80
C LEU A 167 11.61 -0.80 20.67
N LEU A 168 11.08 -0.71 21.90
CA LEU A 168 11.46 0.33 22.86
C LEU A 168 12.95 0.22 23.25
N GLN A 169 13.42 -1.00 23.55
CA GLN A 169 14.84 -1.23 23.86
C GLN A 169 15.76 -0.91 22.68
N ALA A 170 15.32 -1.20 21.46
CA ALA A 170 16.08 -0.96 20.23
C ALA A 170 15.88 0.43 19.63
N GLN A 171 15.09 1.32 20.25
CA GLN A 171 14.71 2.62 19.70
C GLN A 171 15.91 3.44 19.19
N GLY A 172 16.95 3.57 20.02
CA GLY A 172 18.16 4.33 19.66
C GLY A 172 18.91 3.71 18.48
N VAL A 173 19.00 2.37 18.46
CA VAL A 173 19.64 1.61 17.37
C VAL A 173 18.86 1.77 16.07
N ILE A 174 17.53 1.68 16.11
CA ILE A 174 16.65 1.87 14.95
C ILE A 174 16.78 3.29 14.40
N ALA A 175 16.78 4.31 15.28
CA ALA A 175 16.95 5.70 14.87
C ALA A 175 18.33 5.96 14.24
N GLN A 176 19.39 5.41 14.82
CA GLN A 176 20.75 5.51 14.28
C GLN A 176 20.86 4.81 12.92
N PHE A 177 20.30 3.61 12.79
CA PHE A 177 20.25 2.88 11.54
C PHE A 177 19.51 3.65 10.45
N TRP A 178 18.34 4.20 10.76
CA TRP A 178 17.52 4.94 9.81
C TRP A 178 18.15 6.27 9.37
N THR A 179 18.87 6.95 10.26
CA THR A 179 19.56 8.22 9.95
C THR A 179 20.90 8.01 9.25
N HIS A 180 21.43 6.78 9.23
CA HIS A 180 22.73 6.47 8.63
C HIS A 180 22.76 6.87 7.13
N PRO A 181 23.81 7.59 6.66
CA PRO A 181 23.90 8.09 5.29
C PRO A 181 23.69 7.01 4.21
N LEU A 182 24.31 5.84 4.40
CA LEU A 182 24.15 4.72 3.46
C LEU A 182 22.71 4.21 3.40
N VAL A 183 22.01 4.08 4.53
CA VAL A 183 20.61 3.66 4.55
C VAL A 183 19.75 4.70 3.82
N ARG A 184 19.95 5.98 4.10
CA ARG A 184 19.24 7.07 3.39
C ARG A 184 19.55 7.09 1.89
N GLN A 185 20.78 6.81 1.48
CA GLN A 185 21.17 6.69 0.07
C GLN A 185 20.54 5.46 -0.61
N LEU A 186 20.41 4.33 0.09
CA LEU A 186 19.71 3.14 -0.41
C LEU A 186 18.24 3.44 -0.68
N VAL A 187 17.59 4.19 0.21
CA VAL A 187 16.20 4.63 0.02
C VAL A 187 16.10 5.63 -1.13
N ALA A 188 16.96 6.65 -1.15
CA ALA A 188 16.93 7.73 -2.15
C ALA A 188 17.22 7.23 -3.57
N SER A 189 18.10 6.24 -3.71
CA SER A 189 18.38 5.59 -5.01
C SER A 189 17.22 4.70 -5.51
N GLN A 190 16.11 4.61 -4.76
CA GLN A 190 14.94 3.75 -5.03
C GLN A 190 15.29 2.27 -5.26
N ARG A 191 16.47 1.85 -4.80
CA ARG A 191 16.94 0.48 -4.97
C ARG A 191 16.33 -0.46 -3.93
N VAL A 192 16.11 0.04 -2.70
CA VAL A 192 15.14 -0.58 -1.78
C VAL A 192 13.78 0.01 -2.07
N ARG A 193 12.85 -0.83 -2.49
CA ARG A 193 11.44 -0.46 -2.58
C ARG A 193 10.80 -0.48 -1.19
N LEU A 194 11.26 0.40 -0.30
CA LEU A 194 10.55 0.63 0.95
C LEU A 194 9.12 1.03 0.60
N GLU A 195 8.16 0.26 1.11
CA GLU A 195 6.76 0.61 0.97
C GLU A 195 6.56 2.00 1.58
N GLU A 196 5.80 2.89 0.93
CA GLU A 196 5.64 4.31 1.32
C GLU A 196 5.40 4.54 2.84
N PRO A 197 4.68 3.66 3.57
CA PRO A 197 4.48 3.80 5.02
C PRO A 197 5.71 3.54 5.88
N ALA A 198 6.71 2.83 5.35
CA ALA A 198 7.90 2.44 6.11
C ALA A 198 8.70 3.66 6.57
N ALA A 199 8.92 4.63 5.68
CA ALA A 199 9.64 5.85 6.01
C ALA A 199 8.90 6.67 7.08
N PHE A 200 7.57 6.79 6.94
CA PHE A 200 6.72 7.50 7.90
C PHE A 200 6.87 6.95 9.33
N PHE A 201 6.80 5.62 9.50
CA PHE A 201 6.93 5.02 10.82
C PHE A 201 8.36 5.09 11.37
N LEU A 202 9.38 4.93 10.53
CA LEU A 202 10.77 5.03 10.97
C LEU A 202 11.16 6.47 11.37
N ASP A 203 10.65 7.49 10.67
CA ASP A 203 10.82 8.90 11.07
C ASP A 203 10.11 9.21 12.41
N ASN A 204 9.03 8.50 12.72
CA ASN A 204 8.23 8.69 13.95
C ASN A 204 8.51 7.64 15.03
N ILE A 205 9.60 6.88 14.92
CA ILE A 205 9.89 5.74 15.80
C ILE A 205 9.87 6.15 17.28
N HIS A 206 10.33 7.36 17.59
CA HIS A 206 10.40 7.85 18.96
C HIS A 206 9.05 7.94 19.67
N ARG A 207 7.99 8.30 18.95
CA ARG A 207 6.63 8.35 19.48
C ARG A 207 5.98 6.97 19.51
N ILE A 208 6.26 6.15 18.50
CA ILE A 208 5.55 4.88 18.26
C ILE A 208 5.96 3.79 19.27
N VAL A 209 7.19 3.80 19.77
CA VAL A 209 7.67 2.76 20.69
C VAL A 209 7.36 3.04 22.17
N GLN A 210 6.75 4.18 22.50
CA GLN A 210 6.44 4.54 23.88
C GLN A 210 5.40 3.59 24.49
N ALA A 211 5.47 3.38 25.81
CA ALA A 211 4.60 2.44 26.50
C ALA A 211 3.11 2.83 26.44
N ASP A 212 2.83 4.12 26.37
CA ASP A 212 1.50 4.72 26.24
C ASP A 212 1.08 4.95 24.78
N TYR A 213 1.85 4.45 23.81
CA TYR A 213 1.55 4.63 22.40
C TYR A 213 0.18 4.06 22.03
N SER A 214 -0.65 4.96 21.50
CA SER A 214 -1.90 4.65 20.83
C SER A 214 -1.85 5.20 19.39
N PRO A 215 -2.15 4.38 18.37
CA PRO A 215 -2.13 4.82 16.98
C PRO A 215 -3.02 6.05 16.76
N SER A 216 -2.42 7.08 16.17
CA SER A 216 -3.15 8.25 15.70
C SER A 216 -3.91 7.92 14.41
N THR A 217 -4.84 8.80 14.02
CA THR A 217 -5.53 8.69 12.73
C THR A 217 -4.53 8.66 11.56
N ASP A 218 -3.46 9.45 11.65
CA ASP A 218 -2.42 9.51 10.62
C ASP A 218 -1.63 8.18 10.55
N ASP A 219 -1.32 7.58 11.70
CA ASP A 219 -0.71 6.24 11.76
C ASP A 219 -1.58 5.21 11.04
N ILE A 220 -2.89 5.21 11.32
CA ILE A 220 -3.84 4.27 10.72
C ILE A 220 -3.94 4.46 9.20
N LEU A 221 -3.93 5.71 8.71
CA LEU A 221 -3.97 5.98 7.27
C LEU A 221 -2.69 5.51 6.56
N HIS A 222 -1.54 5.61 7.22
CA HIS A 222 -0.27 5.12 6.70
C HIS A 222 -0.14 3.60 6.79
N VAL A 223 -0.75 2.93 7.78
CA VAL A 223 -0.64 1.47 7.91
C VAL A 223 -0.96 0.75 6.61
N ARG A 224 -0.06 -0.14 6.21
CA ARG A 224 -0.25 -1.05 5.09
C ARG A 224 -0.71 -2.42 5.55
N LEU A 225 -1.83 -2.84 4.96
CA LEU A 225 -2.39 -4.17 5.07
C LEU A 225 -2.73 -4.65 3.67
N GLN A 226 -2.34 -5.88 3.33
CA GLN A 226 -2.77 -6.48 2.08
C GLN A 226 -4.12 -7.17 2.28
N THR A 227 -5.17 -6.57 1.72
CA THR A 227 -6.49 -7.20 1.65
C THR A 227 -6.44 -8.43 0.76
N LEU A 228 -6.87 -9.57 1.30
CA LEU A 228 -7.11 -10.79 0.52
C LEU A 228 -8.60 -10.94 0.25
N GLY A 229 -8.95 -11.12 -1.03
CA GLY A 229 -10.35 -11.32 -1.44
C GLY A 229 -11.16 -10.03 -1.42
N VAL A 230 -12.44 -10.15 -1.09
CA VAL A 230 -13.42 -9.06 -1.08
C VAL A 230 -13.88 -8.82 0.35
N THR A 231 -13.80 -7.58 0.80
CA THR A 231 -14.30 -7.15 2.11
C THR A 231 -15.44 -6.16 1.93
N GLU A 232 -16.53 -6.35 2.66
CA GLU A 232 -17.70 -5.48 2.66
C GLU A 232 -17.66 -4.55 3.88
N HIS A 233 -17.93 -3.27 3.66
CA HIS A 233 -18.09 -2.27 4.70
C HIS A 233 -19.43 -1.56 4.54
N SER A 234 -20.20 -1.48 5.62
CA SER A 234 -21.53 -0.87 5.64
C SER A 234 -21.48 0.44 6.42
N PHE A 235 -22.01 1.52 5.82
CA PHE A 235 -22.06 2.85 6.41
C PHE A 235 -23.49 3.37 6.39
N ASP A 236 -24.02 3.75 7.55
CA ASP A 236 -25.31 4.43 7.65
C ASP A 236 -25.09 5.92 7.45
N ILE A 237 -25.65 6.49 6.38
CA ILE A 237 -25.42 7.87 5.96
C ILE A 237 -26.76 8.59 5.89
N ASP A 238 -26.82 9.79 6.45
CA ASP A 238 -27.97 10.69 6.32
C ASP A 238 -27.68 11.70 5.20
N ILE A 239 -28.51 11.69 4.16
CA ILE A 239 -28.43 12.64 3.06
C ILE A 239 -29.81 13.27 2.89
N GLY A 240 -29.92 14.56 3.21
CA GLY A 240 -31.17 15.30 3.08
C GLY A 240 -32.29 14.81 4.00
N GLY A 241 -31.95 14.24 5.17
CA GLY A 241 -32.93 13.71 6.14
C GLY A 241 -33.37 12.27 5.85
N VAL A 242 -32.86 11.65 4.78
CA VAL A 242 -33.12 10.25 4.44
C VAL A 242 -31.88 9.42 4.78
N ARG A 243 -32.09 8.34 5.53
CA ARG A 243 -31.03 7.40 5.91
C ARG A 243 -30.84 6.36 4.82
N PHE A 244 -29.62 6.28 4.31
CA PHE A 244 -29.17 5.28 3.35
C PHE A 244 -28.12 4.38 3.99
N ASN A 245 -28.13 3.09 3.64
CA ASN A 245 -27.04 2.20 3.97
C ASN A 245 -26.15 2.05 2.73
N TRP A 246 -24.92 2.57 2.81
CA TRP A 246 -23.93 2.42 1.75
C TRP A 246 -23.09 1.17 1.99
N LEU A 247 -23.05 0.30 0.99
CA LEU A 247 -22.19 -0.89 0.96
C LEU A 247 -20.96 -0.61 0.09
N LEU A 248 -19.80 -0.56 0.75
CA LEU A 248 -18.49 -0.36 0.13
C LEU A 248 -17.72 -1.67 0.09
N TYR A 249 -17.56 -2.21 -1.11
CA TYR A 249 -16.71 -3.38 -1.36
C TYR A 249 -15.26 -2.95 -1.65
N ASP A 250 -14.31 -3.37 -0.81
CA ASP A 250 -12.85 -3.30 -1.07
C ASP A 250 -12.37 -4.67 -1.59
N VAL A 251 -11.72 -4.68 -2.74
CA VAL A 251 -11.28 -5.91 -3.41
C VAL A 251 -9.77 -5.94 -3.62
N GLY A 252 -9.17 -7.13 -3.57
CA GLY A 252 -7.76 -7.31 -3.89
C GLY A 252 -7.41 -6.84 -5.31
N GLY A 253 -6.41 -5.97 -5.43
CA GLY A 253 -6.02 -5.33 -6.70
C GLY A 253 -5.03 -6.11 -7.58
N ALA A 254 -4.45 -7.18 -7.04
CA ALA A 254 -3.46 -8.01 -7.74
C ALA A 254 -4.08 -8.72 -8.95
N ARG A 255 -3.30 -8.94 -10.01
CA ARG A 255 -3.79 -9.58 -11.25
C ARG A 255 -4.50 -10.91 -11.00
N GLY A 256 -3.92 -11.75 -10.15
CA GLY A 256 -4.48 -13.05 -9.79
C GLY A 256 -5.81 -13.00 -9.04
N GLN A 257 -6.21 -11.85 -8.46
CA GLN A 257 -7.44 -11.71 -7.67
C GLN A 257 -8.61 -11.10 -8.44
N ARG A 258 -8.38 -10.60 -9.67
CA ARG A 258 -9.39 -9.81 -10.41
C ARG A 258 -10.64 -10.59 -10.82
N HIS A 259 -10.52 -11.92 -10.96
CA HIS A 259 -11.65 -12.79 -11.28
C HIS A 259 -12.70 -12.81 -10.15
N ALA A 260 -12.29 -12.56 -8.91
CA ALA A 260 -13.19 -12.54 -7.75
C ALA A 260 -14.10 -11.30 -7.72
N TRP A 261 -13.90 -10.32 -8.60
CA TRP A 261 -14.68 -9.08 -8.61
C TRP A 261 -16.03 -9.23 -9.31
N VAL A 262 -16.10 -10.10 -10.33
CA VAL A 262 -17.26 -10.24 -11.24
C VAL A 262 -18.59 -10.48 -10.51
N PRO A 263 -18.66 -11.33 -9.45
CA PRO A 263 -19.91 -11.56 -8.72
C PRO A 263 -20.52 -10.30 -8.09
N TYR A 264 -19.72 -9.23 -7.88
CA TYR A 264 -20.15 -7.99 -7.25
C TYR A 264 -20.48 -6.87 -8.25
N PHE A 265 -20.44 -7.16 -9.56
CA PHE A 265 -20.58 -6.14 -10.61
C PHE A 265 -22.04 -5.79 -10.90
N GLU A 266 -22.95 -6.75 -10.85
CA GLU A 266 -24.34 -6.58 -11.32
C GLU A 266 -25.13 -5.56 -10.47
N ASP A 267 -24.92 -5.57 -9.16
CA ASP A 267 -25.62 -4.68 -8.21
C ASP A 267 -24.83 -3.40 -7.88
N ALA A 268 -23.72 -3.14 -8.56
CA ALA A 268 -22.88 -2.00 -8.26
C ALA A 268 -23.53 -0.68 -8.75
N THR A 269 -23.99 0.17 -7.82
CA THR A 269 -24.45 1.53 -8.15
C THR A 269 -23.34 2.41 -8.71
N ALA A 270 -22.12 2.27 -8.18
CA ALA A 270 -20.96 3.03 -8.62
C ALA A 270 -19.63 2.29 -8.44
N ILE A 271 -18.70 2.59 -9.33
CA ILE A 271 -17.32 2.14 -9.32
C ILE A 271 -16.41 3.33 -9.01
N ILE A 272 -15.62 3.21 -7.95
CA ILE A 272 -14.52 4.12 -7.67
C ILE A 272 -13.22 3.43 -8.07
N PHE A 273 -12.66 3.85 -9.20
CA PHE A 273 -11.42 3.33 -9.75
C PHE A 273 -10.23 4.19 -9.32
N LEU A 274 -9.27 3.59 -8.62
CA LEU A 274 -8.05 4.26 -8.19
C LEU A 274 -6.88 3.90 -9.10
N ALA A 275 -6.26 4.93 -9.68
CA ALA A 275 -5.08 4.83 -10.52
C ALA A 275 -3.92 5.60 -9.87
N PRO A 276 -2.85 4.93 -9.39
CA PRO A 276 -1.72 5.61 -8.76
C PRO A 276 -0.82 6.27 -9.81
N MET A 277 -0.90 7.60 -9.97
CA MET A 277 -0.10 8.32 -10.98
C MET A 277 1.40 8.29 -10.70
N SER A 278 1.79 8.21 -9.43
CA SER A 278 3.20 8.18 -9.02
C SER A 278 3.93 6.89 -9.45
N ALA A 279 3.22 5.86 -9.92
CA ALA A 279 3.78 4.57 -10.30
C ALA A 279 4.31 4.52 -11.75
N PHE A 280 4.47 5.67 -12.42
CA PHE A 280 4.93 5.75 -13.82
C PHE A 280 6.34 5.17 -14.03
N ASP A 281 7.18 5.17 -13.00
CA ASP A 281 8.55 4.64 -12.97
C ASP A 281 8.61 3.19 -12.43
N GLN A 282 7.46 2.55 -12.24
CA GLN A 282 7.35 1.23 -11.62
C GLN A 282 6.73 0.19 -12.54
N TYR A 283 7.13 -1.06 -12.31
CA TYR A 283 6.63 -2.25 -12.98
C TYR A 283 5.89 -3.14 -11.99
N LEU A 284 4.96 -3.96 -12.49
CA LEU A 284 4.24 -4.92 -11.66
C LEU A 284 5.20 -5.93 -11.04
N GLU A 285 4.86 -6.40 -9.84
CA GLU A 285 5.60 -7.46 -9.17
C GLU A 285 5.34 -8.81 -9.85
N GLU A 286 4.09 -9.04 -10.27
CA GLU A 286 3.68 -10.29 -10.93
C GLU A 286 4.14 -10.38 -12.40
N ASP A 287 4.44 -9.23 -13.01
CA ASP A 287 4.89 -9.12 -14.39
C ASP A 287 5.86 -7.93 -14.54
N PRO A 288 7.16 -8.16 -14.35
CA PRO A 288 8.18 -7.11 -14.40
C PRO A 288 8.32 -6.40 -15.75
N ARG A 289 7.67 -6.89 -16.81
CA ARG A 289 7.69 -6.26 -18.14
C ARG A 289 6.61 -5.20 -18.31
N THR A 290 5.58 -5.24 -17.47
CA THR A 290 4.42 -4.34 -17.60
C THR A 290 4.55 -3.16 -16.64
N ASN A 291 4.54 -1.94 -17.19
CA ASN A 291 4.47 -0.71 -16.41
C ASN A 291 3.14 -0.61 -15.66
N ARG A 292 3.16 -0.05 -14.45
CA ARG A 292 1.96 0.03 -13.60
C ARG A 292 0.90 0.98 -14.13
N ILE A 293 1.27 2.11 -14.75
CA ILE A 293 0.28 3.00 -15.37
C ILE A 293 -0.40 2.31 -16.55
N ASP A 294 0.36 1.56 -17.35
CA ASP A 294 -0.20 0.83 -18.49
C ASP A 294 -1.17 -0.27 -18.06
N ASP A 295 -0.85 -1.08 -17.03
CA ASP A 295 -1.81 -2.05 -16.51
C ASP A 295 -3.03 -1.37 -15.85
N SER A 296 -2.88 -0.17 -15.27
CA SER A 296 -4.03 0.60 -14.77
C SER A 296 -4.94 1.04 -15.91
N LEU A 297 -4.39 1.52 -17.04
CA LEU A 297 -5.15 1.89 -18.24
C LEU A 297 -5.84 0.68 -18.88
N GLN A 298 -5.15 -0.47 -18.96
CA GLN A 298 -5.73 -1.72 -19.46
C GLN A 298 -6.89 -2.17 -18.57
N LEU A 299 -6.70 -2.16 -17.24
CA LEU A 299 -7.75 -2.51 -16.30
C LEU A 299 -8.96 -1.58 -16.40
N PHE A 300 -8.73 -0.28 -16.50
CA PHE A 300 -9.78 0.71 -16.69
C PHE A 300 -10.52 0.52 -18.02
N THR A 301 -9.80 0.14 -19.08
CA THR A 301 -10.41 -0.22 -20.38
C THR A 301 -11.39 -1.38 -20.22
N THR A 302 -10.99 -2.44 -19.51
CA THR A 302 -11.86 -3.59 -19.24
C THR A 302 -13.11 -3.20 -18.46
N ILE A 303 -12.98 -2.29 -17.47
CA ILE A 303 -14.11 -1.76 -16.71
C ILE A 303 -15.05 -0.91 -17.59
N CYS A 304 -14.49 -0.11 -18.50
CA CYS A 304 -15.26 0.68 -19.46
C CYS A 304 -16.10 -0.21 -20.41
N GLN A 305 -15.58 -1.38 -20.79
CA GLN A 305 -16.24 -2.28 -21.72
C GLN A 305 -17.18 -3.30 -21.04
N ASN A 306 -17.12 -3.43 -19.72
CA ASN A 306 -17.84 -4.49 -19.03
C ASN A 306 -19.35 -4.24 -19.02
N LYS A 307 -20.11 -5.19 -19.58
CA LYS A 307 -21.59 -5.14 -19.68
C LYS A 307 -22.28 -5.16 -18.31
N LEU A 308 -21.73 -5.86 -17.33
CA LEU A 308 -22.33 -5.93 -15.98
C LEU A 308 -22.30 -4.56 -15.29
N LEU A 309 -21.36 -3.69 -15.67
CA LEU A 309 -21.22 -2.35 -15.11
C LEU A 309 -21.94 -1.27 -15.93
N ALA A 310 -22.78 -1.65 -16.91
CA ALA A 310 -23.40 -0.70 -17.84
C ALA A 310 -24.19 0.43 -17.16
N LYS A 311 -24.80 0.15 -16.00
CA LYS A 311 -25.60 1.13 -15.23
C LYS A 311 -24.81 1.82 -14.12
N ALA A 312 -23.61 1.34 -13.78
CA ALA A 312 -22.82 1.82 -12.67
C ALA A 312 -22.17 3.17 -13.00
N ALA A 313 -22.27 4.17 -12.12
CA ALA A 313 -21.51 5.42 -12.29
C ALA A 313 -19.99 5.17 -12.19
N LEU A 314 -19.17 5.91 -12.94
CA LEU A 314 -17.72 5.77 -12.91
C LEU A 314 -17.07 6.98 -12.23
N VAL A 315 -16.26 6.71 -11.22
CA VAL A 315 -15.46 7.70 -10.51
C VAL A 315 -14.00 7.30 -10.66
N LEU A 316 -13.21 8.14 -11.31
CA LEU A 316 -11.78 7.98 -11.50
C LEU A 316 -11.03 8.85 -10.50
N MET A 317 -10.28 8.21 -9.61
CA MET A 317 -9.37 8.87 -8.68
C MET A 317 -7.93 8.64 -9.14
N LEU A 318 -7.34 9.69 -9.69
CA LEU A 318 -5.92 9.76 -10.05
C LEU A 318 -5.13 10.03 -8.77
N ASN A 319 -4.78 8.96 -8.07
CA ASN A 319 -4.26 8.98 -6.72
C ASN A 319 -2.74 9.16 -6.67
N LYS A 320 -2.22 9.44 -5.47
CA LYS A 320 -0.80 9.66 -5.16
C LYS A 320 -0.23 10.86 -5.90
N ALA A 321 -1.04 11.91 -6.07
CA ALA A 321 -0.64 13.16 -6.71
C ALA A 321 0.51 13.86 -5.96
N ASP A 322 0.54 13.75 -4.64
CA ASP A 322 1.61 14.22 -3.76
C ASP A 322 2.95 13.52 -4.07
N LEU A 323 2.93 12.21 -4.25
CA LEU A 323 4.13 11.44 -4.58
C LEU A 323 4.59 11.66 -6.01
N LEU A 324 3.66 11.86 -6.95
CA LEU A 324 4.00 12.28 -8.30
C LEU A 324 4.81 13.59 -8.26
N ARG A 325 4.33 14.59 -7.52
CA ARG A 325 5.03 15.87 -7.34
C ARG A 325 6.45 15.68 -6.80
N LYS A 326 6.60 14.94 -5.69
CA LYS A 326 7.91 14.65 -5.08
C LYS A 326 8.88 13.98 -6.05
N LYS A 327 8.40 13.03 -6.87
CA LYS A 327 9.24 12.33 -7.87
C LYS A 327 9.72 13.25 -8.99
N LEU A 328 8.85 14.14 -9.47
CA LEU A 328 9.21 15.10 -10.52
C LEU A 328 10.20 16.14 -9.98
N GLU A 329 10.01 16.63 -8.75
CA GLU A 329 10.93 17.53 -8.05
C GLU A 329 12.30 16.88 -7.81
N ALA A 330 12.33 15.57 -7.53
CA ALA A 330 13.57 14.78 -7.46
C ALA A 330 14.26 14.58 -8.82
N GLY A 331 13.69 15.09 -9.91
CA GLY A 331 14.28 15.04 -11.26
C GLY A 331 13.99 13.76 -12.05
N ILE A 332 13.07 12.90 -11.57
CA ILE A 332 12.68 11.68 -12.31
C ILE A 332 11.90 12.10 -13.56
N ARG A 333 12.38 11.67 -14.73
CA ARG A 333 11.81 12.06 -16.02
C ARG A 333 10.80 11.03 -16.52
N VAL A 334 9.56 11.46 -16.75
CA VAL A 334 8.45 10.59 -17.21
C VAL A 334 8.76 9.95 -18.57
N ARG A 335 9.36 10.70 -19.49
CA ARG A 335 9.76 10.22 -20.83
C ARG A 335 10.62 8.96 -20.80
N LYS A 336 11.41 8.75 -19.74
CA LYS A 336 12.27 7.56 -19.59
C LYS A 336 11.46 6.27 -19.47
N TYR A 337 10.26 6.35 -18.91
CA TYR A 337 9.42 5.19 -18.61
C TYR A 337 8.19 5.12 -19.51
N ILE A 338 7.70 6.27 -19.98
CA ILE A 338 6.51 6.39 -20.82
C ILE A 338 6.93 7.09 -22.11
N SER A 339 7.26 6.30 -23.14
CA SER A 339 7.76 6.80 -24.42
C SER A 339 6.73 7.68 -25.15
N SER A 340 5.44 7.38 -25.01
CA SER A 340 4.32 8.16 -25.55
C SER A 340 4.20 9.57 -24.96
N TYR A 341 4.89 9.85 -23.85
CA TYR A 341 4.97 11.19 -23.26
C TYR A 341 5.76 12.16 -24.14
N GLY A 342 6.74 11.67 -24.91
CA GLY A 342 7.53 12.49 -25.84
C GLY A 342 8.34 13.58 -25.14
N ASP A 343 8.43 14.75 -25.78
CA ASP A 343 9.23 15.91 -25.34
C ASP A 343 8.46 16.92 -24.47
N ARG A 344 7.33 16.52 -23.89
CA ARG A 344 6.51 17.39 -23.04
C ARG A 344 7.24 17.85 -21.77
N PRO A 345 6.94 19.04 -21.22
CA PRO A 345 7.52 19.54 -19.98
C PRO A 345 7.34 18.58 -18.79
N ASN A 346 8.41 18.23 -18.07
CA ASN A 346 8.35 17.32 -16.91
C ASN A 346 7.83 18.02 -15.63
N THR A 347 6.79 18.83 -15.74
CA THR A 347 6.14 19.54 -14.62
C THR A 347 4.93 18.76 -14.12
N TYR A 348 4.54 18.95 -12.85
CA TYR A 348 3.40 18.25 -12.27
C TYR A 348 2.10 18.47 -13.08
N ASP A 349 1.82 19.72 -13.46
CA ASP A 349 0.58 20.06 -14.17
C ASP A 349 0.49 19.35 -15.53
N GLU A 350 1.58 19.39 -16.32
CA GLU A 350 1.61 18.75 -17.64
C GLU A 350 1.56 17.22 -17.54
N VAL A 351 2.29 16.63 -16.60
CA VAL A 351 2.32 15.17 -16.41
C VAL A 351 0.97 14.66 -15.88
N SER A 352 0.37 15.34 -14.91
CA SER A 352 -0.91 14.94 -14.32
C SER A 352 -2.06 15.06 -15.33
N GLU A 353 -2.09 16.15 -16.11
CA GLU A 353 -3.07 16.31 -17.19
C GLU A 353 -2.84 15.31 -18.33
N TYR A 354 -1.59 14.96 -18.65
CA TYR A 354 -1.30 13.90 -19.61
C TYR A 354 -1.93 12.57 -19.18
N PHE A 355 -1.75 12.15 -17.93
CA PHE A 355 -2.36 10.91 -17.43
C PHE A 355 -3.88 11.01 -17.43
N ARG A 356 -4.43 12.12 -16.92
CA ARG A 356 -5.87 12.38 -16.93
C ARG A 356 -6.46 12.27 -18.33
N ALA A 357 -5.83 12.89 -19.33
CA ALA A 357 -6.26 12.85 -20.72
C ALA A 357 -6.30 11.41 -21.27
N HIS A 358 -5.32 10.56 -20.93
CA HIS A 358 -5.30 9.16 -21.38
C HIS A 358 -6.46 8.34 -20.82
N PHE A 359 -6.77 8.48 -19.52
CA PHE A 359 -7.92 7.81 -18.93
C PHE A 359 -9.25 8.32 -19.48
N ILE A 360 -9.41 9.65 -19.63
CA ILE A 360 -10.62 10.24 -20.22
C ILE A 360 -10.79 9.80 -21.68
N GLN A 361 -9.70 9.76 -22.46
CA GLN A 361 -9.74 9.33 -23.85
C GLN A 361 -10.10 7.84 -23.97
N THR A 362 -9.62 7.03 -23.03
CA THR A 362 -9.98 5.61 -22.92
C THR A 362 -11.47 5.46 -22.66
N HIS A 363 -12.01 6.17 -21.65
CA HIS A 363 -13.44 6.19 -21.37
C HIS A 363 -14.26 6.59 -22.60
N ARG A 364 -13.94 7.73 -23.23
CA ARG A 364 -14.64 8.22 -24.43
C ARG A 364 -14.66 7.24 -25.60
N ARG A 365 -13.61 6.42 -25.76
CA ARG A 365 -13.49 5.46 -26.87
C ARG A 365 -14.08 4.08 -26.56
N LYS A 366 -14.08 3.68 -25.28
CA LYS A 366 -14.30 2.30 -24.87
C LYS A 366 -15.57 2.13 -24.04
N ASP A 367 -16.09 3.21 -23.48
CA ASP A 367 -17.38 3.19 -22.80
C ASP A 367 -18.52 3.30 -23.82
N VAL A 368 -19.18 2.17 -24.07
CA VAL A 368 -20.29 2.07 -25.03
C VAL A 368 -21.63 2.49 -24.38
N TRP A 369 -21.65 2.62 -23.06
CA TRP A 369 -22.86 2.85 -22.26
C TRP A 369 -23.11 4.33 -21.96
N HIS A 370 -22.23 5.22 -22.41
CA HIS A 370 -22.29 6.68 -22.19
C HIS A 370 -22.42 7.08 -20.72
N ARG A 371 -21.72 6.35 -19.85
CA ARG A 371 -21.69 6.62 -18.41
C ARG A 371 -21.01 7.95 -18.12
N VAL A 372 -21.46 8.61 -17.05
CA VAL A 372 -20.79 9.80 -16.54
C VAL A 372 -19.49 9.37 -15.86
N LEU A 373 -18.39 10.04 -16.22
CA LEU A 373 -17.08 9.86 -15.59
C LEU A 373 -16.73 11.07 -14.74
N TYR A 374 -16.75 10.90 -13.42
CA TYR A 374 -16.21 11.87 -12.47
C TYR A 374 -14.72 11.65 -12.34
N THR A 375 -13.88 12.68 -12.52
CA THR A 375 -12.42 12.54 -12.47
C THR A 375 -11.82 13.51 -11.47
N HIS A 376 -11.01 13.00 -10.55
CA HIS A 376 -10.37 13.78 -9.50
C HIS A 376 -8.90 13.41 -9.36
N PHE A 377 -8.04 14.41 -9.17
CA PHE A 377 -6.70 14.21 -8.62
C PHE A 377 -6.80 14.05 -7.11
N THR A 378 -6.17 13.02 -6.56
CA THR A 378 -6.30 12.72 -5.14
C THR A 378 -4.95 12.42 -4.49
N SER A 379 -4.87 12.78 -3.20
CA SER A 379 -3.92 12.24 -2.25
C SER A 379 -4.72 11.72 -1.07
N MET A 380 -4.75 10.40 -0.89
CA MET A 380 -5.52 9.78 0.20
C MET A 380 -5.04 10.18 1.59
N LEU A 381 -3.88 10.82 1.72
CA LEU A 381 -3.37 11.35 2.98
C LEU A 381 -3.91 12.76 3.28
N ASP A 382 -4.42 13.48 2.28
CA ASP A 382 -5.15 14.72 2.50
C ASP A 382 -6.60 14.40 2.89
N ILE A 383 -6.84 14.33 4.20
CA ILE A 383 -8.14 14.01 4.79
C ILE A 383 -9.21 14.99 4.31
N LYS A 384 -8.93 16.30 4.34
CA LYS A 384 -9.93 17.33 4.04
C LYS A 384 -10.33 17.29 2.57
N ALA A 385 -9.35 17.24 1.67
CA ALA A 385 -9.63 17.16 0.23
C ALA A 385 -10.34 15.84 -0.12
N THR A 386 -9.89 14.72 0.43
CA THR A 386 -10.49 13.40 0.14
C THR A 386 -11.93 13.32 0.65
N GLN A 387 -12.22 13.82 1.85
CA GLN A 387 -13.58 13.85 2.39
C GLN A 387 -14.51 14.74 1.56
N SER A 388 -14.04 15.90 1.10
CA SER A 388 -14.81 16.76 0.20
C SER A 388 -15.18 16.05 -1.11
N ILE A 389 -14.24 15.28 -1.68
CA ILE A 389 -14.49 14.48 -2.88
C ILE A 389 -15.48 13.36 -2.61
N ILE A 390 -15.36 12.65 -1.47
CA ILE A 390 -16.32 11.59 -1.07
C ILE A 390 -17.75 12.14 -0.99
N ILE A 391 -17.94 13.31 -0.37
CA ILE A 391 -19.26 13.95 -0.27
C ILE A 391 -19.78 14.33 -1.66
N SER A 392 -18.97 15.02 -2.46
CA SER A 392 -19.38 15.50 -3.79
C SER A 392 -19.76 14.35 -4.74
N VAL A 393 -18.92 13.31 -4.77
CA VAL A 393 -19.18 12.09 -5.55
C VAL A 393 -20.41 11.37 -5.02
N GLY A 394 -20.55 11.30 -3.70
CA GLY A 394 -21.70 10.74 -3.00
C GLY A 394 -23.03 11.36 -3.42
N GLU A 395 -23.13 12.68 -3.31
CA GLU A 395 -24.31 13.41 -3.73
C GLU A 395 -24.62 13.23 -5.22
N ALA A 396 -23.59 13.25 -6.08
CA ALA A 396 -23.77 13.08 -7.52
C ALA A 396 -24.32 11.69 -7.88
N ILE A 397 -23.77 10.64 -7.28
CA ILE A 397 -24.25 9.26 -7.46
C ILE A 397 -25.69 9.12 -6.93
N MET A 398 -25.98 9.70 -5.78
CA MET A 398 -27.32 9.63 -5.18
C MET A 398 -28.37 10.34 -6.03
N ARG A 399 -28.07 11.54 -6.54
CA ARG A 399 -28.99 12.25 -7.45
C ARG A 399 -29.28 11.44 -8.70
N GLN A 400 -28.25 10.82 -9.30
CA GLN A 400 -28.42 9.95 -10.46
C GLN A 400 -29.25 8.70 -10.13
N HIS A 401 -29.00 8.08 -8.98
CA HIS A 401 -29.73 6.91 -8.54
C HIS A 401 -31.21 7.22 -8.26
N LEU A 402 -31.51 8.28 -7.52
CA LEU A 402 -32.88 8.72 -7.23
C LEU A 402 -33.65 9.08 -8.51
N ALA A 403 -33.01 9.78 -9.45
CA ALA A 403 -33.58 10.08 -10.76
C ALA A 403 -33.90 8.81 -11.55
N SER A 404 -33.07 7.77 -11.45
CA SER A 404 -33.30 6.49 -12.13
C SER A 404 -34.43 5.65 -11.49
N VAL A 405 -34.71 5.85 -10.20
CA VAL A 405 -35.74 5.13 -9.43
C VAL A 405 -37.09 5.88 -9.44
N GLY A 406 -37.14 7.12 -9.94
CA GLY A 406 -38.38 7.90 -10.10
C GLY A 406 -38.89 8.58 -8.84
N LEU A 407 -38.02 8.77 -7.84
CA LEU A 407 -38.31 9.55 -6.62
C LEU A 407 -37.72 10.95 -6.80
N SER A 408 -38.51 11.87 -7.38
CA SER A 408 -38.17 13.30 -7.53
C SER A 408 -39.02 14.17 -6.63
#